data_AF-A0AAP9LEC8-F1
#
_entry.id   AF-A0AAP9LEC8-F1
#
_cell.length_a   1.000
_cell.length_b   1.000
_cell.length_c   1.000
_cell.angle_alpha   90.00
_cell.angle_beta   90.00
_cell.angle_gamma   90.00
#
_symmetry.space_group_name_H-M   'P 1'
#
loop_
_entity.id
_entity.type
_entity.pdbx_description
1 polymer ?
#
loop_
_entity_poly.entity_id
_entity_poly.type
_entity_poly.pdbx_seq_one_letter_code
_entity_poly.pdbx_strand_id
1 'polypeptide(L)'
;MSFNTLLIKGAINTSGDKPEVLKMEVSRYDPYQYDEDCAVFEIIFKHGELQLLKIELVNLFELCYLRDLIYLEDRWSEDGLLMALSVALKFTGFAEFLITGDYLFSKVNHLQVRNTRFKEIVFQETTVKSSKAYLVKYVPDEILITHNPDGFSPGNEGSILDNALSKGIELKYMCRAGICMKCRKRIMSGACVELSPQAENSMIKEMHLLTCNSQALTSLVIG
;
A
#
# COMPACT_ATOMS: atom_id res chain seq x y z
N MET A 1 -11.67 2.27 21.40
CA MET A 1 -11.20 1.54 20.21
C MET A 1 -11.41 2.44 18.99
N SER A 2 -10.35 3.11 18.52
CA SER A 2 -10.40 3.82 17.24
C SER A 2 -10.25 2.76 16.16
N PHE A 3 -11.36 2.40 15.52
CA PHE A 3 -11.35 1.59 14.31
C PHE A 3 -10.97 2.52 13.16
N ASN A 4 -9.66 2.66 12.92
CA ASN A 4 -9.22 3.34 11.72
C ASN A 4 -9.29 2.31 10.59
N THR A 5 -10.32 2.47 9.77
CA THR A 5 -10.53 1.70 8.56
C THR A 5 -10.24 2.60 7.36
N LEU A 6 -9.40 2.12 6.45
CA LEU A 6 -9.05 2.78 5.20
C LEU A 6 -9.63 1.97 4.04
N LEU A 7 -10.45 2.60 3.20
CA LEU A 7 -10.92 1.99 1.97
C LEU A 7 -9.92 2.31 0.84
N ILE A 8 -9.20 1.29 0.38
CA ILE A 8 -8.22 1.43 -0.70
C ILE A 8 -8.72 0.80 -1.99
N LYS A 9 -8.20 1.28 -3.11
CA LYS A 9 -8.24 0.58 -4.40
C LYS A 9 -6.82 0.18 -4.75
N GLY A 10 -6.56 -1.12 -4.88
CA GLY A 10 -5.24 -1.65 -5.16
C GLY A 10 -5.26 -2.76 -6.21
N ALA A 11 -4.22 -2.84 -7.03
CA ALA A 11 -4.03 -3.93 -7.99
C ALA A 11 -3.33 -5.12 -7.32
N ILE A 12 -4.03 -6.23 -7.15
CA ILE A 12 -3.54 -7.47 -6.55
C ILE A 12 -3.90 -8.68 -7.41
N ASN A 13 -3.00 -9.65 -7.49
CA ASN A 13 -3.28 -10.86 -8.27
C ASN A 13 -3.96 -11.93 -7.41
N THR A 14 -5.29 -11.94 -7.35
CA THR A 14 -6.05 -12.85 -6.48
C THR A 14 -6.46 -14.18 -7.11
N SER A 15 -6.32 -14.36 -8.43
CA SER A 15 -6.93 -15.53 -9.10
C SER A 15 -6.45 -15.87 -10.52
N GLY A 16 -5.44 -15.20 -11.13
CA GLY A 16 -5.09 -15.51 -12.53
C GLY A 16 -3.78 -14.94 -13.09
N ASP A 17 -3.70 -14.84 -14.42
CA ASP A 17 -2.51 -14.35 -15.16
C ASP A 17 -2.31 -12.83 -15.08
N LYS A 18 -3.28 -12.06 -14.54
CA LYS A 18 -3.24 -10.59 -14.47
C LYS A 18 -3.77 -10.09 -13.12
N PRO A 19 -3.20 -9.00 -12.56
CA PRO A 19 -3.72 -8.37 -11.34
C PRO A 19 -5.17 -7.91 -11.51
N GLU A 20 -6.01 -8.25 -10.53
CA GLU A 20 -7.35 -7.70 -10.35
C GLU A 20 -7.27 -6.47 -9.44
N VAL A 21 -8.05 -5.43 -9.74
CA VAL A 21 -8.10 -4.27 -8.86
C VAL A 21 -9.25 -4.45 -7.89
N LEU A 22 -8.93 -4.62 -6.61
CA LEU A 22 -9.92 -4.79 -5.56
C LEU A 22 -10.08 -3.51 -4.76
N LYS A 23 -11.33 -3.23 -4.39
CA LYS A 23 -11.62 -2.38 -3.24
C LYS A 23 -11.35 -3.20 -1.99
N MET A 24 -10.43 -2.74 -1.16
CA MET A 24 -10.10 -3.43 0.09
C MET A 24 -10.34 -2.53 1.28
N GLU A 25 -10.93 -3.13 2.31
CA GLU A 25 -10.94 -2.57 3.64
C GLU A 25 -9.61 -2.90 4.32
N VAL A 26 -8.86 -1.88 4.71
CA VAL A 26 -7.64 -2.03 5.52
C VAL A 26 -7.95 -1.50 6.91
N SER A 27 -8.01 -2.40 7.89
CA SER A 27 -8.26 -2.05 9.28
C SER A 27 -6.98 -2.21 10.09
N ARG A 28 -6.77 -1.30 11.05
CA ARG A 28 -5.71 -1.37 12.06
C ARG A 28 -6.36 -1.50 13.43
N TYR A 29 -5.89 -2.46 14.22
CA TYR A 29 -6.36 -2.68 15.58
C TYR A 29 -5.19 -2.98 16.53
N ASP A 30 -5.28 -2.45 17.74
CA ASP A 30 -4.44 -2.88 18.87
C ASP A 30 -5.22 -3.87 19.74
N PRO A 31 -4.91 -5.18 19.65
CA PRO A 31 -5.63 -6.22 20.38
C PRO A 31 -5.53 -6.14 21.88
N TYR A 32 -4.50 -5.50 22.40
CA TYR A 32 -4.23 -5.54 23.83
C TYR A 32 -4.37 -4.18 24.51
N GLN A 33 -4.37 -3.07 23.75
CA GLN A 33 -4.47 -1.71 24.28
C GLN A 33 -3.45 -1.47 25.41
N TYR A 34 -2.25 -2.02 25.24
CA TYR A 34 -1.15 -1.78 26.16
C TYR A 34 -0.68 -0.32 26.04
N ASP A 35 0.19 0.11 26.95
CA ASP A 35 0.83 1.43 26.88
C ASP A 35 1.54 1.63 25.53
N GLU A 36 1.75 2.87 25.09
CA GLU A 36 2.31 3.21 23.76
C GLU A 36 3.64 2.50 23.48
N ASP A 37 4.39 2.19 24.53
CA ASP A 37 5.66 1.46 24.52
C ASP A 37 5.52 -0.02 24.11
N CYS A 38 4.33 -0.63 24.11
CA CYS A 38 4.15 -2.07 23.88
C CYS A 38 2.87 -2.38 23.07
N ALA A 39 2.73 -1.81 21.88
CA ALA A 39 1.54 -2.01 21.06
C ALA A 39 1.68 -3.17 20.06
N VAL A 40 0.58 -3.89 19.83
CA VAL A 40 0.46 -4.83 18.70
C VAL A 40 -0.42 -4.19 17.64
N PHE A 41 -0.05 -4.31 16.37
CA PHE A 41 -0.81 -3.78 15.25
C PHE A 41 -1.17 -4.92 14.31
N GLU A 42 -2.44 -5.31 14.34
CA GLU A 42 -3.00 -6.14 13.29
C GLU A 42 -3.49 -5.25 12.15
N ILE A 43 -2.89 -5.41 10.98
CA ILE A 43 -3.34 -4.80 9.72
C ILE A 43 -4.03 -5.87 8.89
N ILE A 44 -5.33 -5.72 8.68
CA ILE A 44 -6.15 -6.72 7.98
C ILE A 44 -6.66 -6.12 6.67
N PHE A 45 -6.35 -6.80 5.56
CA PHE A 45 -6.86 -6.50 4.23
C PHE A 45 -8.05 -7.42 3.93
N LYS A 46 -9.24 -6.85 3.71
CA LYS A 46 -10.47 -7.59 3.41
C LYS A 46 -11.08 -7.14 2.08
N HIS A 47 -11.75 -8.06 1.40
CA HIS A 47 -12.63 -7.77 0.27
C HIS A 47 -14.00 -8.38 0.53
N GLY A 48 -14.99 -7.54 0.86
CA GLY A 48 -16.24 -8.00 1.45
C GLY A 48 -15.97 -8.72 2.79
N GLU A 49 -16.59 -9.89 2.98
CA GLU A 49 -16.40 -10.73 4.17
C GLU A 49 -15.07 -11.53 4.15
N LEU A 50 -14.35 -11.53 3.03
CA LEU A 50 -13.15 -12.34 2.88
C LEU A 50 -11.90 -11.59 3.36
N GLN A 51 -11.23 -12.13 4.39
CA GLN A 51 -9.88 -11.71 4.76
C GLN A 51 -8.85 -12.28 3.78
N LEU A 52 -8.10 -11.40 3.13
CA LEU A 52 -7.12 -11.75 2.09
C LEU A 52 -5.69 -11.81 2.62
N LEU A 53 -5.35 -10.91 3.55
CA LEU A 53 -4.02 -10.78 4.13
C LEU A 53 -4.14 -10.20 5.54
N LYS A 54 -3.34 -10.72 6.46
CA LYS A 54 -3.11 -10.15 7.79
C LYS A 54 -1.61 -9.95 7.99
N ILE A 55 -1.24 -8.74 8.36
CA ILE A 55 0.12 -8.40 8.80
C ILE A 55 0.03 -8.10 10.28
N GLU A 56 0.88 -8.73 11.08
CA GLU A 56 0.97 -8.46 12.50
C GLU A 56 2.33 -7.84 12.82
N LEU A 57 2.31 -6.58 13.24
CA LEU A 57 3.48 -5.85 13.72
C LEU A 57 3.41 -5.73 15.24
N VAL A 58 4.54 -5.87 15.92
CA VAL A 58 4.65 -5.70 17.37
C VAL A 58 5.67 -4.62 17.63
N ASN A 59 5.23 -3.53 18.25
CA ASN A 59 6.10 -2.51 18.78
C ASN A 59 6.54 -2.89 20.20
N LEU A 60 7.84 -2.95 20.43
CA LEU A 60 8.45 -3.11 21.75
C LEU A 60 9.42 -1.94 21.93
N PHE A 61 8.96 -0.91 22.63
CA PHE A 61 9.59 0.39 22.79
C PHE A 61 9.82 1.08 21.44
N GLU A 62 11.07 1.29 21.04
CA GLU A 62 11.44 1.91 19.76
C GLU A 62 11.62 0.89 18.62
N LEU A 63 11.39 -0.40 18.89
CA LEU A 63 11.64 -1.48 17.93
C LEU A 63 10.34 -2.15 17.50
N CYS A 64 10.02 -2.00 16.22
CA CYS A 64 8.90 -2.70 15.58
C CYS A 64 9.36 -4.01 14.94
N TYR A 65 8.62 -5.09 15.14
CA TYR A 65 8.90 -6.42 14.60
C TYR A 65 7.72 -6.91 13.78
N LEU A 66 7.98 -7.60 12.68
CA LEU A 66 7.00 -8.45 12.02
C LEU A 66 6.85 -9.74 12.82
N ARG A 67 5.72 -9.89 13.51
CA ARG A 67 5.40 -11.10 14.27
C ARG A 67 4.80 -12.17 13.36
N ASP A 68 3.89 -11.79 12.47
CA ASP A 68 3.23 -12.75 11.59
C ASP A 68 2.77 -12.12 10.26
N LEU A 69 2.67 -12.96 9.24
CA LEU A 69 2.23 -12.62 7.89
C LEU A 69 1.38 -13.76 7.34
N ILE A 70 0.05 -13.60 7.39
CA ILE A 70 -0.91 -14.65 7.00
C ILE A 70 -1.63 -14.24 5.73
N TYR A 71 -1.50 -15.03 4.67
CA TYR A 71 -2.19 -14.84 3.39
C TYR A 71 -2.29 -16.15 2.62
N LEU A 72 -3.18 -16.18 1.63
CA LEU A 72 -3.27 -17.29 0.68
C LEU A 72 -2.20 -17.09 -0.40
N GLU A 73 -1.15 -17.93 -0.43
CA GLU A 73 0.01 -17.73 -1.30
C GLU A 73 -0.35 -17.61 -2.79
N ASP A 74 -1.29 -18.42 -3.28
CA ASP A 74 -1.75 -18.40 -4.67
C ASP A 74 -2.48 -17.10 -5.07
N ARG A 75 -2.84 -16.25 -4.10
CA ARG A 75 -3.61 -15.01 -4.31
C ARG A 75 -2.82 -13.72 -4.14
N TRP A 76 -1.51 -13.80 -3.92
CA TRP A 76 -0.68 -12.61 -3.73
C TRP A 76 0.61 -12.72 -4.53
N SER A 77 0.71 -11.90 -5.58
CA SER A 77 2.00 -11.68 -6.27
C SER A 77 2.98 -10.95 -5.36
N GLU A 78 4.27 -11.00 -5.72
CA GLU A 78 5.33 -10.25 -5.03
C GLU A 78 5.00 -8.74 -5.01
N ASP A 79 4.57 -8.20 -6.14
CA ASP A 79 4.13 -6.80 -6.26
C ASP A 79 2.94 -6.51 -5.35
N GLY A 80 1.99 -7.45 -5.21
CA GLY A 80 0.85 -7.30 -4.30
C GLY A 80 1.30 -7.27 -2.84
N LEU A 81 2.24 -8.14 -2.44
CA LEU A 81 2.78 -8.15 -1.07
C LEU A 81 3.57 -6.88 -0.77
N LEU A 82 4.40 -6.41 -1.71
CA LEU A 82 5.14 -5.15 -1.56
C LEU A 82 4.20 -3.94 -1.45
N MET A 83 3.14 -3.91 -2.27
CA MET A 83 2.09 -2.91 -2.17
C MET A 83 1.42 -2.94 -0.78
N ALA A 84 1.04 -4.12 -0.29
CA ALA A 84 0.40 -4.25 1.03
C ALA A 84 1.33 -3.83 2.17
N LEU A 85 2.62 -4.18 2.10
CA LEU A 85 3.63 -3.70 3.05
C LEU A 85 3.73 -2.16 3.04
N SER A 86 3.77 -1.55 1.85
CA SER A 86 3.79 -0.09 1.72
C SER A 86 2.54 0.58 2.28
N VAL A 87 1.35 0.03 1.99
CA VAL A 87 0.09 0.51 2.59
C VAL A 87 0.14 0.39 4.11
N ALA A 88 0.56 -0.76 4.65
CA ALA A 88 0.61 -0.99 6.08
C ALA A 88 1.56 -0.04 6.79
N LEU A 89 2.75 0.20 6.24
CA LEU A 89 3.74 1.16 6.78
C LEU A 89 3.21 2.59 6.76
N LYS A 90 2.63 3.02 5.62
CA LYS A 90 2.00 4.34 5.50
C LYS A 90 0.85 4.52 6.51
N PHE A 91 0.04 3.47 6.69
CA PHE A 91 -1.13 3.52 7.54
C PHE A 91 -0.81 3.43 9.05
N THR A 92 0.26 2.72 9.40
CA THR A 92 0.73 2.63 10.79
C THR A 92 1.56 3.84 11.20
N GLY A 93 2.23 4.49 10.24
CA GLY A 93 3.19 5.56 10.49
C GLY A 93 4.59 5.05 10.83
N PHE A 94 4.84 3.75 10.72
CA PHE A 94 6.15 3.18 10.98
C PHE A 94 7.13 3.46 9.83
N ALA A 95 8.31 3.95 10.18
CA ALA A 95 9.40 4.13 9.24
C ALA A 95 10.16 2.83 8.96
N GLU A 96 10.15 1.88 9.90
CA GLU A 96 10.85 0.60 9.75
C GLU A 96 10.31 -0.49 10.69
N PHE A 97 10.60 -1.76 10.34
CA PHE A 97 10.42 -2.92 11.23
C PHE A 97 11.46 -4.01 10.95
N LEU A 98 11.63 -4.90 11.92
CA LEU A 98 12.55 -6.03 11.90
C LEU A 98 11.83 -7.35 11.58
N ILE A 99 12.48 -8.20 10.80
CA ILE A 99 12.09 -9.59 10.56
C ILE A 99 13.19 -10.48 11.13
N THR A 100 12.88 -11.25 12.17
CA THR A 100 13.83 -12.15 12.85
C THR A 100 13.54 -13.62 12.63
N GLY A 101 12.34 -13.98 12.14
CA GLY A 101 11.94 -15.35 11.83
C GLY A 101 12.59 -15.86 10.54
N ASP A 102 13.41 -16.92 10.67
CA ASP A 102 14.13 -17.54 9.55
C ASP A 102 13.21 -18.06 8.44
N TYR A 103 12.00 -18.53 8.80
CA TYR A 103 10.98 -18.99 7.86
C TYR A 103 10.56 -17.92 6.84
N LEU A 104 10.71 -16.62 7.16
CA LEU A 104 10.40 -15.53 6.24
C LEU A 104 11.59 -15.12 5.36
N PHE A 105 12.82 -15.52 5.68
CA PHE A 105 14.01 -15.01 4.99
C PHE A 105 14.05 -15.38 3.51
N SER A 106 13.59 -16.58 3.14
CA SER A 106 13.47 -16.96 1.73
C SER A 106 12.51 -16.03 0.97
N LYS A 107 11.35 -15.73 1.57
CA LYS A 107 10.37 -14.81 1.00
C LYS A 107 10.91 -13.39 0.91
N VAL A 108 11.59 -12.89 1.95
CA VAL A 108 12.22 -11.56 1.96
C VAL A 108 13.24 -11.43 0.84
N ASN A 109 14.14 -12.42 0.68
CA ASN A 109 15.10 -12.42 -0.43
C ASN A 109 14.40 -12.42 -1.79
N HIS A 110 13.34 -13.21 -1.94
CA HIS A 110 12.55 -13.24 -3.18
C HIS A 110 11.91 -11.88 -3.48
N LEU A 111 11.27 -11.25 -2.50
CA LEU A 111 10.67 -9.91 -2.62
C LEU A 111 11.74 -8.87 -2.94
N GLN A 112 12.89 -8.89 -2.25
CA GLN A 112 13.97 -7.94 -2.45
C GLN A 112 14.55 -8.03 -3.88
N VAL A 113 14.84 -9.22 -4.37
CA VAL A 113 15.41 -9.42 -5.73
C VAL A 113 14.40 -9.05 -6.81
N ARG A 114 13.09 -9.25 -6.56
CA ARG A 114 12.02 -8.95 -7.52
C ARG A 114 11.47 -7.53 -7.41
N ASN A 115 11.86 -6.74 -6.39
CA ASN A 115 11.32 -5.41 -6.18
C ASN A 115 11.81 -4.39 -7.23
N THR A 116 11.03 -4.26 -8.29
CA THR A 116 11.28 -3.31 -9.38
C THR A 116 10.41 -2.06 -9.28
N ARG A 117 9.28 -2.11 -8.57
CA ARG A 117 8.24 -1.07 -8.60
C ARG A 117 8.06 -0.31 -7.29
N PHE A 118 8.25 -0.96 -6.14
CA PHE A 118 7.96 -0.38 -4.83
C PHE A 118 9.25 0.06 -4.16
N LYS A 119 9.91 1.06 -4.73
CA LYS A 119 11.21 1.56 -4.25
C LYS A 119 11.13 2.18 -2.86
N GLU A 120 9.94 2.54 -2.43
CA GLU A 120 9.62 2.94 -1.06
C GLU A 120 9.78 1.81 -0.03
N ILE A 121 9.95 0.54 -0.44
CA ILE A 121 10.25 -0.59 0.45
C ILE A 121 11.69 -1.05 0.24
N VAL A 122 12.52 -0.86 1.26
CA VAL A 122 13.95 -1.25 1.23
C VAL A 122 14.21 -2.35 2.24
N PHE A 123 14.77 -3.47 1.77
CA PHE A 123 15.22 -4.58 2.61
C PHE A 123 16.73 -4.48 2.84
N GLN A 124 17.15 -4.56 4.10
CA GLN A 124 18.54 -4.56 4.50
C GLN A 124 18.82 -5.74 5.44
N GLU A 125 19.73 -6.63 5.05
CA GLU A 125 20.20 -7.67 5.96
C GLU A 125 20.94 -7.04 7.14
N THR A 126 20.66 -7.53 8.35
CA THR A 126 21.22 -7.04 9.60
C THR A 126 21.36 -8.19 10.60
N THR A 127 21.83 -7.88 11.81
CA THR A 127 21.92 -8.82 12.91
C THR A 127 21.30 -8.25 14.16
N VAL A 128 20.44 -9.02 14.83
CA VAL A 128 19.83 -8.68 16.12
C VAL A 128 20.24 -9.76 17.12
N LYS A 129 20.89 -9.37 18.23
CA LYS A 129 21.40 -10.30 19.26
C LYS A 129 22.22 -11.47 18.68
N SER A 130 23.09 -11.16 17.70
CA SER A 130 23.94 -12.13 16.99
C SER A 130 23.23 -13.13 16.07
N SER A 131 21.92 -12.97 15.87
CA SER A 131 21.15 -13.74 14.88
C SER A 131 20.89 -12.89 13.64
N LYS A 132 20.89 -13.52 12.46
CA LYS A 132 20.49 -12.88 11.20
C LYS A 132 19.07 -12.32 11.33
N ALA A 133 18.85 -11.15 10.75
CA ALA A 133 17.56 -10.50 10.64
C ALA A 133 17.51 -9.65 9.36
N TYR A 134 16.31 -9.19 8.99
CA TYR A 134 16.13 -8.16 7.97
C TYR A 134 15.49 -6.93 8.58
N LEU A 135 16.06 -5.77 8.30
CA LEU A 135 15.44 -4.47 8.54
C LEU A 135 14.69 -4.07 7.26
N VAL A 136 13.41 -3.78 7.39
CA VAL A 136 12.56 -3.29 6.31
C VAL A 136 12.28 -1.81 6.57
N LYS A 137 12.73 -0.95 5.66
CA LYS A 137 12.57 0.51 5.74
C LYS A 137 11.50 0.99 4.77
N TYR A 138 10.71 1.96 5.21
CA TYR A 138 9.73 2.69 4.42
C TYR A 138 10.29 4.08 4.04
N VAL A 139 10.42 4.33 2.75
CA VAL A 139 10.95 5.59 2.20
C VAL A 139 9.86 6.24 1.34
N PRO A 140 8.89 6.97 1.93
CA PRO A 140 7.74 7.49 1.20
C PRO A 140 8.10 8.44 0.05
N ASP A 141 9.25 9.11 0.13
CA ASP A 141 9.74 10.00 -0.92
C ASP A 141 10.11 9.27 -2.22
N GLU A 142 10.35 7.95 -2.15
CA GLU A 142 10.61 7.10 -3.32
C GLU A 142 9.31 6.64 -4.02
N ILE A 143 8.13 7.02 -3.50
CA ILE A 143 6.87 6.72 -4.18
C ILE A 143 6.81 7.47 -5.52
N LEU A 144 6.58 6.69 -6.59
CA LEU A 144 6.44 7.23 -7.93
C LEU A 144 5.06 6.92 -8.51
N ILE A 145 4.36 7.94 -9.00
CA ILE A 145 3.20 7.78 -9.85
C ILE A 145 3.66 7.82 -11.31
N THR A 146 3.35 6.79 -12.08
CA THR A 146 3.72 6.67 -13.49
C THR A 146 2.47 6.78 -14.38
N HIS A 147 2.50 7.69 -15.35
CA HIS A 147 1.47 7.82 -16.38
C HIS A 147 2.10 8.02 -17.76
N ASN A 148 1.98 7.03 -18.65
CA ASN A 148 2.80 6.95 -19.88
C ASN A 148 4.31 7.01 -19.51
N PRO A 149 5.29 7.43 -20.34
CA PRO A 149 6.69 7.38 -19.89
C PRO A 149 6.99 8.39 -18.76
N ASP A 150 6.04 9.26 -18.41
CA ASP A 150 6.20 10.29 -17.39
C ASP A 150 6.00 9.72 -15.97
N GLY A 151 6.83 10.19 -15.05
CA GLY A 151 6.77 9.85 -13.62
C GLY A 151 6.77 11.10 -12.74
N PHE A 152 5.99 11.10 -11.68
CA PHE A 152 5.95 12.20 -10.71
C PHE A 152 5.71 11.72 -9.27
N SER A 153 6.22 12.49 -8.32
CA SER A 153 6.00 12.29 -6.89
C SER A 153 4.53 12.60 -6.52
N PRO A 154 3.92 11.85 -5.59
CA PRO A 154 2.54 12.06 -5.14
C PRO A 154 2.36 13.30 -4.25
N GLY A 155 3.43 13.99 -3.87
CA GLY A 155 3.40 15.11 -2.92
C GLY A 155 2.89 14.70 -1.54
N ASN A 156 2.91 15.66 -0.60
CA ASN A 156 2.35 15.46 0.75
C ASN A 156 0.83 15.68 0.79
N GLU A 157 0.33 16.55 -0.10
CA GLU A 157 -1.06 16.99 -0.12
C GLU A 157 -1.62 16.99 -1.55
N GLY A 158 -2.94 17.03 -1.66
CA GLY A 158 -3.66 17.13 -2.93
C GLY A 158 -3.87 15.80 -3.64
N SER A 159 -4.57 15.88 -4.77
CA SER A 159 -4.91 14.72 -5.59
C SER A 159 -3.76 14.34 -6.53
N ILE A 160 -3.84 13.13 -7.11
CA ILE A 160 -2.94 12.70 -8.19
C ILE A 160 -2.92 13.74 -9.33
N LEU A 161 -4.07 14.35 -9.64
CA LEU A 161 -4.16 15.41 -10.65
C LEU A 161 -3.38 16.66 -10.25
N ASP A 162 -3.52 17.13 -9.02
CA ASP A 162 -2.84 18.34 -8.56
C ASP A 162 -1.32 18.16 -8.61
N ASN A 163 -0.86 16.99 -8.16
CA ASN A 163 0.55 16.63 -8.19
C ASN A 163 1.11 16.51 -9.61
N ALA A 164 0.37 15.90 -10.55
CA ALA A 164 0.76 15.85 -11.95
C ALA A 164 0.90 17.26 -12.55
N LEU A 165 -0.11 18.11 -12.38
CA LEU A 165 -0.12 19.48 -12.93
C LEU A 165 1.00 20.34 -12.34
N SER A 166 1.31 20.18 -11.05
CA SER A 166 2.42 20.88 -10.38
C SER A 166 3.80 20.55 -10.98
N LYS A 167 3.91 19.39 -11.64
CA LYS A 167 5.13 18.91 -12.30
C LYS A 167 5.09 19.10 -13.83
N GLY A 168 4.08 19.78 -14.35
CA GLY A 168 3.91 20.01 -15.79
C GLY A 168 3.42 18.79 -16.57
N ILE A 169 2.90 17.76 -15.89
CA ILE A 169 2.37 16.55 -16.53
C ILE A 169 0.87 16.74 -16.80
N GLU A 170 0.51 16.65 -18.07
CA GLU A 170 -0.89 16.79 -18.49
C GLU A 170 -1.67 15.49 -18.28
N LEU A 171 -2.65 15.55 -17.38
CA LEU A 171 -3.69 14.55 -17.28
C LEU A 171 -4.97 15.11 -17.88
N LYS A 172 -5.80 14.27 -18.51
CA LYS A 172 -7.13 14.69 -18.95
C LYS A 172 -7.99 15.00 -17.73
N TYR A 173 -8.64 16.16 -17.67
CA TYR A 173 -9.61 16.50 -16.61
C TYR A 173 -10.65 17.50 -17.12
N MET A 174 -11.68 17.76 -16.32
CA MET A 174 -12.66 18.81 -16.60
C MET A 174 -13.19 19.46 -15.30
N CYS A 175 -13.97 18.75 -14.48
CA CYS A 175 -14.64 19.37 -13.34
C CYS A 175 -13.79 19.50 -12.06
N ARG A 176 -12.73 18.69 -11.91
CA ARG A 176 -11.92 18.56 -10.68
C ARG A 176 -12.71 18.24 -9.39
N ALA A 177 -13.97 17.82 -9.52
CA ALA A 177 -14.89 17.58 -8.41
C ALA A 177 -15.26 16.10 -8.25
N GLY A 178 -14.55 15.17 -8.89
CA GLY A 178 -14.81 13.73 -8.74
C GLY A 178 -16.09 13.20 -9.40
N ILE A 179 -16.78 13.99 -10.24
CA ILE A 179 -18.10 13.59 -10.79
C ILE A 179 -18.14 13.38 -12.32
N CYS A 180 -17.35 14.11 -13.11
CA CYS A 180 -17.52 14.14 -14.57
C CYS A 180 -16.87 12.97 -15.33
N MET A 181 -16.10 12.11 -14.64
CA MET A 181 -15.37 10.96 -15.20
C MET A 181 -14.30 11.28 -16.28
N LYS A 182 -14.05 12.55 -16.61
CA LYS A 182 -13.06 12.94 -17.65
C LYS A 182 -11.62 12.62 -17.25
N CYS A 183 -11.33 12.59 -15.95
CA CYS A 183 -10.02 12.28 -15.37
C CYS A 183 -9.85 10.81 -14.96
N ARG A 184 -10.73 9.95 -15.47
CA ARG A 184 -10.70 8.52 -15.19
C ARG A 184 -9.44 7.88 -15.75
N LYS A 185 -8.77 7.08 -14.93
CA LYS A 185 -7.61 6.27 -15.31
C LYS A 185 -7.75 4.84 -14.79
N ARG A 186 -7.20 3.87 -15.52
CA ARG A 186 -7.13 2.48 -15.03
C ARG A 186 -5.92 2.34 -14.11
N ILE A 187 -6.09 1.62 -13.00
CA ILE A 187 -4.97 1.21 -12.13
C ILE A 187 -4.34 -0.04 -12.76
N MET A 188 -3.04 0.03 -13.04
CA MET A 188 -2.26 -1.10 -13.58
C MET A 188 -1.40 -1.77 -12.51
N SER A 189 -1.00 -1.01 -11.48
CA SER A 189 -0.18 -1.47 -10.36
C SER A 189 -0.28 -0.44 -9.22
N GLY A 190 -0.11 -0.88 -7.97
CA GLY A 190 -0.13 -0.02 -6.79
C GLY A 190 -1.52 0.20 -6.19
N ALA A 191 -1.58 1.05 -5.15
CA ALA A 191 -2.80 1.39 -4.43
C ALA A 191 -3.01 2.90 -4.24
N CYS A 192 -4.27 3.30 -4.17
CA CYS A 192 -4.71 4.66 -3.88
C CYS A 192 -5.92 4.68 -2.95
N VAL A 193 -6.16 5.82 -2.32
CA VAL A 193 -7.36 6.14 -1.55
C VAL A 193 -8.16 7.24 -2.27
N GLU A 194 -9.48 7.25 -2.08
CA GLU A 194 -10.33 8.36 -2.53
C GLU A 194 -10.34 9.50 -1.50
N LEU A 195 -10.16 10.73 -1.96
CA LEU A 195 -10.15 11.91 -1.08
C LEU A 195 -11.54 12.28 -0.57
N SER A 196 -12.57 11.97 -1.36
CA SER A 196 -13.96 12.15 -0.96
C SER A 196 -14.82 10.97 -1.45
N PRO A 197 -15.76 10.47 -0.64
CA PRO A 197 -16.62 9.32 -0.99
C PRO A 197 -17.67 9.63 -2.07
N GLN A 198 -17.71 10.86 -2.58
CA GLN A 198 -18.69 11.31 -3.60
C GLN A 198 -18.58 10.56 -4.93
N ALA A 199 -17.54 9.74 -5.10
CA ALA A 199 -17.31 8.90 -6.26
C ALA A 199 -17.98 7.51 -6.19
N GLU A 200 -18.93 7.27 -5.27
CA GLU A 200 -19.89 6.15 -5.34
C GLU A 200 -20.89 6.30 -6.51
N ASN A 201 -20.36 6.57 -7.70
CA ASN A 201 -21.07 6.28 -8.92
C ASN A 201 -20.76 4.82 -9.26
N SER A 202 -21.78 3.98 -9.33
CA SER A 202 -21.78 2.60 -9.87
C SER A 202 -21.19 2.48 -11.30
N MET A 203 -20.77 3.60 -11.90
CA MET A 203 -20.16 3.72 -13.23
C MET A 203 -18.63 3.65 -13.24
N ILE A 204 -17.94 3.80 -12.10
CA ILE A 204 -16.47 3.58 -12.04
C ILE A 204 -16.25 2.07 -11.90
N LYS A 205 -15.87 1.41 -13.01
CA LYS A 205 -15.42 0.02 -12.98
C LYS A 205 -14.32 -0.12 -11.91
N GLU A 206 -14.33 -1.21 -11.15
CA GLU A 206 -13.44 -1.45 -10.00
C GLU A 206 -11.95 -1.17 -10.31
N MET A 207 -11.52 -1.40 -11.56
CA MET A 207 -10.17 -1.10 -12.06
C MET A 207 -9.84 0.38 -12.31
N HIS A 208 -10.71 1.34 -12.00
CA HIS A 208 -10.48 2.75 -12.31
C HIS A 208 -10.52 3.67 -11.09
N LEU A 209 -9.77 4.75 -11.21
CA LEU A 209 -9.77 5.89 -10.28
C LEU A 209 -10.08 7.20 -11.01
N LEU A 210 -10.39 8.24 -10.25
CA LEU A 210 -10.48 9.62 -10.75
C LEU A 210 -9.30 10.40 -10.20
N THR A 211 -8.38 10.82 -11.06
CA THR A 211 -7.11 11.43 -10.61
C THR A 211 -7.31 12.71 -9.79
N CYS A 212 -8.43 13.43 -9.95
CA CYS A 212 -8.77 14.61 -9.14
C CYS A 212 -9.35 14.29 -7.75
N ASN A 213 -9.69 13.03 -7.47
CA ASN A 213 -10.31 12.59 -6.22
C ASN A 213 -9.58 11.37 -5.64
N SER A 214 -8.31 11.19 -5.98
CA SER A 214 -7.52 10.05 -5.51
C SER A 214 -6.14 10.51 -5.10
N GLN A 215 -5.61 9.90 -4.05
CA GLN A 215 -4.24 10.08 -3.57
C GLN A 215 -3.52 8.74 -3.59
N ALA A 216 -2.28 8.71 -4.07
CA ALA A 216 -1.49 7.49 -4.09
C ALA A 216 -1.06 7.10 -2.66
N LEU A 217 -1.18 5.81 -2.34
CA LEU A 217 -0.67 5.25 -1.09
C LEU A 217 0.70 4.59 -1.29
N THR A 218 0.94 4.07 -2.49
CA THR A 218 2.17 3.39 -2.91
C THR A 218 2.61 3.95 -4.25
N SER A 219 3.76 3.51 -4.75
CA SER A 219 4.12 3.60 -6.16
C SER A 219 2.97 3.05 -7.00
N LEU A 220 2.55 3.83 -7.99
CA LEU A 220 1.24 3.67 -8.65
C LEU A 220 1.41 3.84 -10.16
N VAL A 221 0.94 2.87 -10.94
CA VAL A 221 0.96 2.95 -12.41
C VAL A 221 -0.47 3.10 -12.94
N ILE A 222 -0.71 4.17 -13.70
CA ILE A 222 -2.03 4.52 -14.24
C ILE A 222 -2.03 4.71 -15.76
N GLY A 223 -3.09 4.25 -16.42
CA GLY A 223 -3.28 4.32 -17.88
C GLY A 223 -4.70 4.67 -18.27
#